data_AF-A0A7C4BUW4-F1
#
_entry.id   AF-A0A7C4BUW4-F1
#
_cell.length_a   1.000
_cell.length_b   1.000
_cell.length_c   1.000
_cell.angle_alpha   90.00
_cell.angle_beta   90.00
_cell.angle_gamma   90.00
#
_symmetry.space_group_name_H-M   'P 1'
#
loop_
_entity.id
_entity.type
_entity.pdbx_description
1 polymer ?
#
loop_
_entity_poly.entity_id
_entity_poly.type
_entity_poly.pdbx_seq_one_letter_code
_entity_poly.pdbx_strand_id
1 'polypeptide(L)'
;MDAFLDPAFLFSLLGLALFFLLLRRRAWTLAALLGLALAAFYFLSSGPGTSFLLGPLEGAYPPLRAPPAVEVLVVLSGGENYDENRPLPSSLSSTSLDRLVEGVRLFWALGGKAE
;
A
#
# COMPACT_ATOMS: atom_id res chain seq x y z
N MET A 1 -0.05 23.77 -14.09
CA MET A 1 -1.49 23.40 -14.06
C MET A 1 -1.74 22.23 -13.10
N ASP A 2 -0.68 21.65 -12.54
CA ASP A 2 -0.68 20.40 -11.78
C ASP A 2 -1.19 20.57 -10.33
N ALA A 3 -1.14 21.79 -9.79
CA ALA A 3 -1.63 22.09 -8.45
C ALA A 3 -3.14 21.87 -8.27
N PHE A 4 -3.94 21.98 -9.34
CA PHE A 4 -5.39 21.74 -9.27
C PHE A 4 -5.74 20.24 -9.20
N LEU A 5 -4.81 19.37 -9.59
CA LEU A 5 -4.96 17.91 -9.54
C LEU A 5 -4.22 17.29 -8.34
N ASP A 6 -3.49 18.09 -7.56
CA ASP A 6 -2.82 17.60 -6.35
C ASP A 6 -3.87 17.04 -5.38
N PRO A 7 -3.76 15.77 -4.96
CA PRO A 7 -4.65 15.18 -3.97
C PRO A 7 -4.80 16.05 -2.72
N ALA A 8 -3.73 16.69 -2.26
CA ALA A 8 -3.78 17.57 -1.08
C ALA A 8 -4.74 18.76 -1.28
N PHE A 9 -4.73 19.35 -2.48
CA PHE A 9 -5.64 20.44 -2.83
C PHE A 9 -7.10 19.95 -2.85
N LEU A 10 -7.37 18.80 -3.47
CA LEU A 10 -8.72 18.22 -3.52
C LEU A 10 -9.27 17.90 -2.13
N PHE A 11 -8.45 17.33 -1.24
CA PHE A 11 -8.84 17.09 0.15
C PHE A 11 -9.15 18.38 0.90
N SER A 12 -8.38 19.44 0.70
CA SER A 12 -8.64 20.73 1.32
C SER A 12 -9.99 21.33 0.88
N LEU A 13 -10.33 21.19 -0.41
CA LEU A 13 -11.60 21.67 -0.96
C LEU A 13 -12.80 20.88 -0.42
N LEU A 14 -12.67 19.54 -0.34
CA LEU A 14 -13.70 18.67 0.23
C LEU A 14 -13.90 18.94 1.74
N GLY A 15 -12.82 19.21 2.47
CA GLY A 15 -12.88 19.61 3.87
C GLY A 15 -13.59 20.96 4.06
N LEU A 16 -13.30 21.94 3.20
CA LEU A 16 -13.98 23.24 3.20
C LEU A 16 -15.47 23.10 2.89
N ALA A 17 -15.84 22.28 1.90
CA ALA A 17 -17.22 21.99 1.57
C ALA A 17 -17.97 21.33 2.74
N LEU A 18 -17.34 20.37 3.40
CA LEU A 18 -17.88 19.74 4.62
C LEU A 18 -18.10 20.77 5.73
N PHE A 19 -17.14 21.66 5.96
CA PHE A 19 -17.25 22.73 6.95
C PHE A 19 -18.48 23.62 6.68
N PHE A 20 -18.64 24.13 5.46
CA PHE A 20 -19.81 24.96 5.10
C PHE A 20 -21.13 24.19 5.21
N LEU A 21 -21.15 22.89 4.88
CA LEU A 21 -22.35 22.05 5.04
C LEU A 21 -22.74 21.87 6.51
N LEU A 22 -21.77 21.72 7.41
CA LEU A 22 -22.01 21.59 8.86
C LEU A 22 -22.62 22.88 9.46
N LEU A 23 -22.29 24.05 8.93
CA LEU A 23 -22.89 25.32 9.35
C LEU A 23 -24.38 25.44 8.95
N ARG A 24 -24.83 24.68 7.95
CA ARG A 24 -26.19 24.78 7.42
C ARG A 24 -27.12 23.74 8.06
N ARG A 25 -28.04 24.18 8.92
CA ARG A 25 -28.99 23.30 9.66
C ARG A 25 -29.84 22.35 8.81
N ARG A 26 -30.06 22.61 7.52
CA ARG A 26 -30.82 21.71 6.63
C ARG A 26 -29.95 20.70 5.87
N ALA A 27 -28.62 20.81 5.95
CA ALA A 27 -27.69 20.03 5.17
C ALA A 27 -26.96 18.94 5.98
N TRP A 28 -27.43 18.63 7.19
CA TRP A 28 -26.80 17.63 8.07
C TRP A 28 -26.70 16.25 7.44
N THR A 29 -27.70 15.84 6.66
CA THR A 29 -27.66 14.55 5.94
C THR A 29 -26.53 14.52 4.90
N LEU A 30 -26.37 15.59 4.13
CA LEU A 30 -25.28 15.73 3.16
C LEU A 30 -23.92 15.82 3.85
N ALA A 31 -23.82 16.58 4.94
CA ALA A 31 -22.61 16.67 5.74
C ALA A 31 -22.21 15.31 6.32
N ALA A 32 -23.18 14.54 6.84
CA ALA A 32 -22.93 13.21 7.38
C ALA A 32 -22.46 12.22 6.29
N LEU A 33 -23.10 12.22 5.12
CA LEU A 33 -22.68 11.38 3.99
C LEU A 33 -21.28 11.74 3.49
N LEU A 34 -20.99 13.03 3.30
CA LEU A 34 -19.67 13.48 2.87
C LEU A 34 -18.60 13.17 3.91
N GLY A 35 -18.89 13.43 5.19
CA GLY A 35 -18.00 13.10 6.31
C GLY A 35 -17.72 11.60 6.40
N LEU A 36 -18.75 10.77 6.25
CA LEU A 36 -18.60 9.31 6.23
C LEU A 36 -17.76 8.86 5.03
N ALA A 37 -17.99 9.41 3.85
CA ALA A 37 -17.22 9.07 2.65
C ALA A 37 -15.74 9.45 2.80
N LEU A 38 -15.44 10.65 3.33
CA LEU A 38 -14.07 11.09 3.59
C LEU A 38 -13.40 10.23 4.68
N ALA A 39 -14.11 9.92 5.76
CA ALA A 39 -13.60 9.06 6.82
C ALA A 39 -13.33 7.64 6.33
N ALA A 40 -14.25 7.07 5.54
CA ALA A 40 -14.08 5.76 4.92
C ALA A 40 -12.89 5.76 3.95
N PHE A 41 -12.81 6.75 3.05
CA PHE A 41 -11.69 6.87 2.13
C PHE A 41 -10.35 6.97 2.87
N TYR A 42 -10.27 7.83 3.88
CA TYR A 42 -9.06 7.98 4.70
C TYR A 42 -8.70 6.67 5.39
N PHE A 43 -9.68 6.00 6.00
CA PHE A 43 -9.48 4.71 6.65
C PHE A 43 -8.94 3.67 5.66
N LEU A 44 -9.62 3.47 4.53
CA LEU A 44 -9.23 2.55 3.45
C LEU A 44 -7.86 2.85 2.84
N SER A 45 -7.45 4.12 2.83
CA SER A 45 -6.15 4.57 2.30
C SER A 45 -5.04 4.60 3.37
N SER A 46 -5.35 4.29 4.63
CA SER A 46 -4.41 4.35 5.75
C SER A 46 -3.89 2.97 6.13
N GLY A 47 -2.69 2.93 6.73
CA GLY A 47 -2.10 1.69 7.26
C GLY A 47 -3.08 0.88 8.13
N PRO A 48 -3.78 1.48 9.12
CA PRO A 48 -4.76 0.76 9.93
C PRO A 48 -5.90 0.13 9.13
N GLY A 49 -6.45 0.82 8.13
CA GLY A 49 -7.51 0.24 7.30
C GLY A 49 -7.00 -0.90 6.43
N THR A 50 -5.81 -0.75 5.85
CA THR A 50 -5.13 -1.82 5.13
C THR A 50 -4.90 -3.03 6.03
N SER A 51 -4.37 -2.85 7.24
CA SER A 51 -4.14 -3.94 8.20
C SER A 51 -5.43 -4.59 8.69
N PHE A 52 -6.51 -3.81 8.88
CA PHE A 52 -7.81 -4.35 9.25
C PHE A 52 -8.41 -5.24 8.15
N LEU A 53 -8.29 -4.80 6.89
CA LEU A 53 -8.81 -5.54 5.75
C LEU A 53 -7.95 -6.77 5.39
N LEU A 54 -6.62 -6.63 5.43
CA LEU A 54 -5.70 -7.70 5.06
C LEU A 54 -5.48 -8.71 6.18
N GLY A 55 -5.59 -8.32 7.45
CA GLY A 55 -5.29 -9.19 8.60
C GLY A 55 -5.98 -10.57 8.55
N PRO A 56 -7.29 -10.68 8.23
CA PRO A 56 -7.95 -11.96 8.07
C PRO A 56 -7.43 -12.80 6.89
N LEU A 57 -7.04 -12.16 5.79
CA LEU A 57 -6.47 -12.84 4.63
C LEU A 57 -5.05 -13.32 4.92
N GLU A 58 -4.21 -12.47 5.51
CA GLU A 58 -2.84 -12.80 5.88
C GLU A 58 -2.80 -13.86 6.99
N GLY A 59 -3.73 -13.81 7.94
CA GLY A 59 -3.83 -14.80 9.02
C GLY A 59 -4.17 -16.21 8.55
N ALA A 60 -4.76 -16.37 7.36
CA ALA A 60 -5.05 -17.68 6.78
C ALA A 60 -3.78 -18.40 6.29
N TYR A 61 -2.69 -17.67 6.04
CA TYR A 61 -1.45 -18.23 5.53
C TYR A 61 -0.35 -18.14 6.59
N PRO A 62 -0.02 -19.25 7.26
CA PRO A 62 1.06 -19.25 8.24
C PRO A 62 2.39 -18.92 7.55
N PRO A 63 3.31 -18.22 8.24
CA PRO A 63 4.62 -17.90 7.68
C PRO A 63 5.40 -19.19 7.35
N LEU A 64 6.06 -19.21 6.20
CA LEU A 64 6.83 -20.36 5.71
C LEU A 64 8.14 -20.51 6.49
N ARG A 65 8.08 -21.17 7.65
CA ARG A 65 9.26 -21.37 8.51
C ARG A 65 10.23 -22.44 8.00
N ALA A 66 9.69 -23.51 7.43
CA ALA A 66 10.46 -24.62 6.87
C ALA A 66 10.06 -24.78 5.40
N PRO A 67 10.83 -24.21 4.45
CA PRO A 67 10.50 -24.33 3.03
C PRO A 67 10.65 -25.78 2.57
N PRO A 68 9.72 -26.30 1.74
CA PRO A 68 9.89 -27.59 1.09
C PRO A 68 11.06 -27.52 0.08
N ALA A 69 11.58 -28.69 -0.30
CA ALA A 69 12.52 -28.76 -1.41
C ALA A 69 11.80 -28.33 -2.71
N VAL A 70 12.34 -27.31 -3.37
CA VAL A 70 11.82 -26.74 -4.62
C VAL A 70 12.95 -26.62 -5.63
N GLU A 71 12.63 -26.83 -6.90
CA GLU A 71 13.60 -26.70 -8.00
C GLU A 71 13.79 -25.24 -8.43
N VAL A 72 12.77 -24.41 -8.25
CA VAL A 72 12.73 -23.02 -8.71
C VAL A 72 12.20 -22.10 -7.62
N LEU A 73 12.92 -20.99 -7.38
CA LEU A 73 12.49 -19.87 -6.56
C LEU A 73 12.10 -18.70 -7.47
N VAL A 74 10.83 -18.31 -7.45
CA VAL A 74 10.33 -17.14 -8.18
C VAL A 74 10.05 -16.02 -7.19
N VAL A 75 10.78 -14.91 -7.32
CA VAL A 75 10.56 -13.71 -6.51
C VAL A 75 9.79 -12.69 -7.34
N LEU A 76 8.61 -12.31 -6.87
CA LEU A 76 7.78 -11.30 -7.53
C LEU A 76 8.13 -9.89 -7.03
N SER A 77 8.45 -9.00 -7.98
CA SER A 77 8.60 -7.57 -7.72
C SER A 77 7.24 -6.86 -7.68
N GLY A 78 7.16 -5.75 -6.96
CA GLY A 78 5.98 -4.89 -6.84
C GLY A 78 5.86 -3.81 -7.93
N GLY A 79 6.66 -3.91 -8.99
CA GLY A 79 6.80 -2.88 -10.03
C GLY A 79 7.94 -1.91 -9.74
N GLU A 80 8.45 -1.28 -10.79
CA GLU A 80 9.56 -0.33 -10.70
C GLU A 80 9.20 0.98 -11.42
N ASN A 81 9.71 2.10 -10.90
CA ASN A 81 9.79 3.34 -11.66
C ASN A 81 11.24 3.47 -12.16
N TYR A 82 11.53 2.69 -13.21
CA TYR A 82 12.87 2.66 -13.80
C TYR A 82 13.26 4.05 -14.33
N ASP A 83 14.42 4.53 -13.88
CA ASP A 83 15.07 5.75 -14.34
C ASP A 83 16.55 5.43 -14.54
N GLU A 84 17.04 5.59 -15.78
CA GLU A 84 18.41 5.25 -16.17
C GLU A 84 19.46 6.07 -15.40
N ASN A 85 19.06 7.21 -14.81
CA ASN A 85 19.93 8.06 -14.00
C ASN A 85 19.97 7.67 -12.52
N ARG A 86 19.26 6.61 -12.10
CA ARG A 86 19.18 6.16 -10.71
C ARG A 86 19.78 4.77 -10.52
N PRO A 87 20.44 4.50 -9.38
CA PRO A 87 20.87 3.14 -9.05
C PRO A 87 19.70 2.16 -9.07
N LEU A 88 19.85 0.98 -9.68
CA LEU A 88 18.79 -0.03 -9.74
C LEU A 88 18.13 -0.35 -8.38
N PRO A 89 18.87 -0.49 -7.26
CA PRO A 89 18.25 -0.75 -5.95
C PRO A 89 17.31 0.37 -5.49
N SER A 90 17.53 1.61 -5.93
CA SER A 90 16.68 2.76 -5.58
C SER A 90 15.36 2.80 -6.36
N SER A 91 15.25 1.98 -7.40
CA SER A 91 14.03 1.85 -8.22
C SER A 91 13.08 0.76 -7.69
N LEU A 92 13.55 -0.07 -6.75
CA LEU A 92 12.76 -1.12 -6.11
C LEU A 92 11.96 -0.57 -4.93
N SER A 93 10.70 -0.98 -4.82
CA SER A 93 9.91 -0.72 -3.61
C SER A 93 10.50 -1.47 -2.41
N SER A 94 10.28 -0.95 -1.20
CA SER A 94 10.64 -1.64 0.05
C SER A 94 10.09 -3.06 0.11
N THR A 95 8.82 -3.24 -0.28
CA THR A 95 8.18 -4.57 -0.34
C THR A 95 8.82 -5.52 -1.34
N SER A 96 9.41 -5.02 -2.42
CA SER A 96 10.15 -5.86 -3.39
C SER A 96 11.52 -6.26 -2.85
N LEU A 97 12.19 -5.34 -2.15
CA LEU A 97 13.46 -5.63 -1.47
C LEU A 97 13.27 -6.67 -0.36
N ASP A 98 12.23 -6.55 0.46
CA ASP A 98 11.94 -7.52 1.53
C ASP A 98 11.74 -8.93 0.96
N ARG A 99 10.99 -9.06 -0.15
CA ARG A 99 10.78 -10.34 -0.84
C ARG A 99 12.07 -10.88 -1.46
N LEU A 100 12.90 -10.02 -2.01
CA LEU A 100 14.20 -10.40 -2.59
C LEU A 100 15.15 -10.92 -1.51
N VAL A 101 15.27 -10.22 -0.39
CA VAL A 101 16.10 -10.64 0.75
C VAL A 101 15.64 -12.00 1.26
N GLU A 102 14.33 -12.20 1.40
CA GLU A 102 13.77 -13.49 1.80
C GLU A 102 14.04 -14.59 0.76
N GLY A 103 13.92 -14.27 -0.54
CA GLY A 103 14.27 -15.19 -1.63
C GLY A 103 15.74 -15.62 -1.60
N VAL A 104 16.67 -14.69 -1.35
CA VAL A 104 18.10 -14.98 -1.19
C VAL A 104 18.34 -15.85 0.05
N ARG A 105 17.67 -15.57 1.17
CA ARG A 105 17.75 -16.40 2.38
C ARG A 105 17.31 -17.83 2.09
N LEU A 106 16.20 -18.01 1.37
CA LEU A 106 15.68 -19.32 0.97
C LEU A 106 16.61 -20.04 -0.01
N PHE A 107 17.18 -19.34 -0.98
CA PHE A 107 18.12 -19.90 -1.95
C PHE A 107 19.32 -20.56 -1.26
N TRP A 108 19.96 -19.85 -0.32
CA TRP A 108 21.08 -20.40 0.44
C TRP A 108 20.65 -21.51 1.40
N ALA A 109 19.48 -21.39 2.05
CA ALA A 109 18.96 -22.42 2.94
C ALA A 109 18.66 -23.75 2.22
N LEU A 110 18.33 -23.70 0.93
CA LEU A 110 18.07 -24.88 0.09
C LEU A 110 19.32 -25.42 -0.62
N GLY A 111 20.52 -24.91 -0.31
CA GLY A 111 21.78 -25.38 -0.88
C GLY A 111 22.03 -24.88 -2.31
N GLY A 112 21.43 -23.73 -2.67
CA GLY A 112 21.66 -23.07 -3.95
C GLY A 112 23.14 -22.84 -4.21
N LYS A 113 23.55 -23.09 -5.46
CA LYS A 113 24.90 -22.81 -5.95
C LYS A 113 24.80 -21.61 -6.90
N ALA A 114 25.52 -20.54 -6.61
CA ALA A 114 25.72 -19.47 -7.57
C ALA A 114 26.78 -19.97 -8.56
N GLU A 115 26.37 -20.21 -9.81
CA GLU A 115 27.31 -20.45 -10.92
C GLU A 115 27.86 -19.12 -11.46
#